data_AF-A0A8J7WTY9-F1
#
_entry.id   AF-A0A8J7WTY9-F1
#
_cell.length_a   1.000
_cell.length_b   1.000
_cell.length_c   1.000
_cell.angle_alpha   90.00
_cell.angle_beta   90.00
_cell.angle_gamma   90.00
#
_symmetry.space_group_name_H-M   'P 1'
#
loop_
_entity.id
_entity.type
_entity.pdbx_description
1 polymer ?
#
loop_
_entity_poly.entity_id
_entity_poly.type
_entity_poly.pdbx_seq_one_letter_code
_entity_poly.pdbx_strand_id
1 'polypeptide(L)'
;MDRAWMRRKLEQALEVRQQLDFHQELAAGKQLDEDGVAYFDSIPPQELVYFLMVRLEPTVQEIFRAIDPEGRFLSSDSDWNHTYTPVDRHNLERAVALVEDQQEWAVRLAPDSPSLVADQFHHWVWSAAQPLFQSGHHRAAVHAAANSVTVNTQAKVNRTDVFDDDLMNQVFSSDAPKPGKPRLRLAGDPPDKTVASRQRALMPFAAGCYAGLRNLAAHESGPDWPEHRALQALACFSVLASWIEECRVVEYDGDGGATAVTSAAAKVPAQPQRTRPPGQGVTDSSPASPTV
;
A
#
# COMPACT_ATOMS: atom_id res chain seq x y z
N MET A 1 -2.03 2.18 8.14
CA MET A 1 -3.30 2.13 8.90
C MET A 1 -3.31 3.25 9.93
N ASP A 2 -4.46 3.87 10.21
CA ASP A 2 -4.58 4.90 11.25
C ASP A 2 -4.75 4.25 12.62
N ARG A 3 -3.63 4.01 13.32
CA ARG A 3 -3.61 3.27 14.60
C ARG A 3 -4.23 4.05 15.76
N ALA A 4 -4.08 5.38 15.77
CA ALA A 4 -4.70 6.23 16.79
C ALA A 4 -6.23 6.21 16.69
N TRP A 5 -6.76 6.14 15.46
CA TRP A 5 -8.19 5.91 15.24
C TRP A 5 -8.62 4.50 15.68
N MET A 6 -7.88 3.45 15.31
CA MET A 6 -8.20 2.07 15.71
C MET A 6 -8.24 1.91 17.22
N ARG A 7 -7.21 2.41 17.92
CA ARG A 7 -7.11 2.39 19.38
C ARG A 7 -8.33 3.02 20.03
N ARG A 8 -8.69 4.26 19.64
CA ARG A 8 -9.86 4.96 20.19
C ARG A 8 -11.16 4.18 19.98
N LYS A 9 -11.31 3.48 18.85
CA LYS A 9 -12.48 2.65 18.57
C LYS A 9 -12.53 1.39 19.43
N LEU A 10 -11.39 0.76 19.67
CA LEU A 10 -11.28 -0.40 20.55
C LEU A 10 -11.50 -0.01 22.02
N GLU A 11 -10.93 1.11 22.48
CA GLU A 11 -11.16 1.66 23.83
C GLU A 11 -12.64 2.00 24.05
N GLN A 12 -13.29 2.63 23.07
CA GLN A 12 -14.72 2.92 23.12
C GLN A 12 -15.55 1.62 23.23
N ALA A 13 -15.19 0.58 22.47
CA ALA A 13 -15.88 -0.71 22.54
C ALA A 13 -15.62 -1.44 23.86
N LEU A 14 -14.41 -1.34 24.40
CA LEU A 14 -14.03 -1.91 25.69
C LEU A 14 -14.81 -1.29 26.83
N GLU A 15 -14.96 0.04 26.85
CA GLU A 15 -15.77 0.76 27.83
C GLU A 15 -17.24 0.31 27.79
N VAL A 16 -17.83 0.28 26.59
CA VAL A 16 -19.22 -0.17 26.41
C VAL A 16 -19.41 -1.64 26.82
N ARG A 17 -18.43 -2.51 26.53
CA ARG A 17 -18.44 -3.91 26.95
C ARG A 17 -18.38 -4.06 28.47
N GLN A 18 -17.55 -3.27 29.15
CA GLN A 18 -17.47 -3.25 30.62
C GLN A 18 -18.79 -2.82 31.26
N GLN A 19 -19.45 -1.80 30.71
CA GLN A 19 -20.78 -1.38 31.17
C GLN A 19 -21.82 -2.49 30.98
N LEU A 20 -21.75 -3.22 29.86
CA LEU A 20 -22.65 -4.36 29.61
C LEU A 20 -22.41 -5.52 30.56
N ASP A 21 -21.14 -5.86 30.84
CA ASP A 21 -20.76 -6.87 31.84
C ASP A 21 -21.34 -6.51 33.21
N PHE A 22 -21.22 -5.24 33.60
CA PHE A 22 -21.71 -4.76 34.88
C PHE A 22 -23.24 -4.87 35.01
N HIS A 23 -23.99 -4.49 33.96
CA HIS A 23 -25.44 -4.72 33.90
C HIS A 23 -25.81 -6.22 34.00
N GLN A 24 -25.05 -7.10 33.37
CA GLN A 24 -25.26 -8.55 33.42
C GLN A 24 -24.99 -9.13 34.81
N GLU A 25 -23.92 -8.68 35.48
CA GLU A 25 -23.61 -9.09 36.85
C GLU A 25 -24.70 -8.68 37.84
N LEU A 26 -25.27 -7.49 37.68
CA LEU A 26 -26.40 -7.02 38.48
C LEU A 26 -27.66 -7.85 38.25
N ALA A 27 -27.98 -8.15 36.99
CA ALA A 27 -29.08 -9.03 36.64
C ALA A 27 -28.88 -10.46 37.20
N ALA A 28 -27.63 -10.90 37.38
CA ALA A 28 -27.26 -12.15 38.02
C ALA A 28 -27.30 -12.10 39.57
N GLY A 29 -27.67 -10.95 40.16
CA GLY A 29 -27.84 -10.79 41.61
C GLY A 29 -26.57 -10.40 42.37
N LYS A 30 -25.55 -9.87 41.69
CA LYS A 30 -24.34 -9.33 42.35
C LYS A 30 -24.71 -8.16 43.26
N GLN A 31 -24.28 -8.23 44.52
CA GLN A 31 -24.44 -7.13 45.48
C GLN A 31 -23.38 -6.05 45.23
N LEU A 32 -23.80 -4.78 45.25
CA LEU A 32 -22.92 -3.63 45.08
C LEU A 32 -22.43 -3.09 46.42
N ASP A 33 -21.18 -2.66 46.45
CA ASP A 33 -20.64 -1.75 47.46
C ASP A 33 -20.92 -0.28 47.08
N GLU A 34 -20.48 0.66 47.92
CA GLU A 34 -20.73 2.11 47.70
C GLU A 34 -20.17 2.60 46.35
N ASP A 35 -18.97 2.14 45.98
CA ASP A 35 -18.34 2.47 44.69
C ASP A 35 -19.08 1.86 43.51
N GLY A 36 -19.55 0.62 43.65
CA GLY A 36 -20.37 -0.06 42.64
C GLY A 36 -21.72 0.63 42.40
N VAL A 37 -22.35 1.17 43.45
CA VAL A 37 -23.59 1.97 43.32
C VAL A 37 -23.30 3.27 42.58
N ALA A 38 -22.25 4.00 42.98
CA ALA A 38 -21.87 5.23 42.31
C ALA A 38 -21.51 4.99 40.83
N TYR A 39 -20.85 3.87 40.52
CA TYR A 39 -20.56 3.47 39.14
C TYR A 39 -21.84 3.12 38.38
N PHE A 40 -22.76 2.35 38.97
CA PHE A 40 -24.05 2.03 38.36
C PHE A 40 -24.86 3.29 37.97
N ASP A 41 -24.92 4.26 38.87
CA ASP A 41 -25.63 5.52 38.64
C ASP A 41 -24.99 6.37 37.52
N SER A 42 -23.71 6.11 37.23
CA SER A 42 -22.95 6.81 36.18
C SER A 42 -23.09 6.17 34.79
N ILE A 43 -23.49 4.89 34.71
CA ILE A 43 -23.58 4.18 33.42
C ILE A 43 -24.96 4.33 32.78
N PRO A 44 -25.06 4.34 31.44
CA PRO A 44 -26.35 4.47 30.78
C PRO A 44 -27.26 3.25 30.98
N PRO A 45 -28.57 3.38 30.72
CA PRO A 45 -29.50 2.24 30.75
C PRO A 45 -29.03 1.10 29.84
N GLN A 46 -29.25 -0.14 30.29
CA GLN A 46 -28.77 -1.36 29.62
C GLN A 46 -29.11 -1.41 28.12
N GLU A 47 -30.32 -1.01 27.71
CA GLU A 47 -30.74 -0.99 26.31
C GLU A 47 -29.86 -0.07 25.44
N LEU A 48 -29.46 1.09 25.97
CA LEU A 48 -28.61 2.04 25.25
C LEU A 48 -27.18 1.50 25.14
N VAL A 49 -26.64 0.92 26.22
CA VAL A 49 -25.31 0.29 26.24
C VAL A 49 -25.27 -0.85 25.22
N TYR A 50 -26.30 -1.69 25.18
CA TYR A 50 -26.43 -2.76 24.20
C TYR A 50 -26.44 -2.23 22.76
N PHE A 51 -27.26 -1.21 22.48
CA PHE A 51 -27.30 -0.58 21.15
C PHE A 51 -25.95 0.01 20.72
N LEU A 52 -25.23 0.66 21.65
CA LEU A 52 -23.89 1.18 21.39
C LEU A 52 -22.91 0.06 21.03
N MET A 53 -23.00 -1.09 21.71
CA MET A 53 -22.16 -2.25 21.42
C MET A 53 -22.42 -2.81 20.02
N VAL A 54 -23.69 -3.00 19.67
CA VAL A 54 -24.12 -3.46 18.33
C VAL A 54 -23.64 -2.50 17.23
N ARG A 55 -23.65 -1.19 17.50
CA ARG A 55 -23.17 -0.18 16.55
C ARG A 55 -21.65 -0.24 16.36
N LEU A 56 -20.89 -0.53 17.40
CA LEU A 56 -19.42 -0.59 17.36
C LEU A 56 -18.90 -1.90 16.76
N GLU A 57 -19.65 -3.00 16.93
CA GLU A 57 -19.26 -4.34 16.51
C GLU A 57 -18.70 -4.41 15.08
N PRO A 58 -19.36 -3.92 14.01
CA PRO A 58 -18.83 -4.07 12.65
C PRO A 58 -17.47 -3.39 12.48
N THR A 59 -17.28 -2.26 13.14
CA THR A 59 -15.99 -1.54 13.10
C THR A 59 -14.91 -2.32 13.85
N VAL A 60 -15.25 -2.88 15.01
CA VAL A 60 -14.32 -3.70 15.79
C VAL A 60 -13.94 -4.97 15.03
N GLN A 61 -14.88 -5.63 14.36
CA GLN A 61 -14.60 -6.82 13.54
C GLN A 61 -13.64 -6.49 12.38
N GLU A 62 -13.83 -5.37 11.69
CA GLU A 62 -12.89 -4.93 10.66
C GLU A 62 -11.50 -4.60 11.24
N ILE A 63 -11.44 -3.99 12.42
CA ILE A 63 -10.17 -3.76 13.11
C ILE A 63 -9.50 -5.08 13.46
N PHE A 64 -10.24 -6.07 13.99
CA PHE A 64 -9.72 -7.40 14.31
C PHE A 64 -9.15 -8.09 13.07
N ARG A 65 -9.88 -8.10 11.94
CA ARG A 65 -9.37 -8.65 10.67
C ARG A 65 -8.10 -7.94 10.19
N ALA A 66 -8.02 -6.62 10.40
CA ALA A 66 -6.87 -5.83 9.97
C ALA A 66 -5.62 -6.09 10.83
N ILE A 67 -5.77 -6.30 12.15
CA ILE A 67 -4.64 -6.51 13.06
C ILE A 67 -4.27 -7.99 13.25
N ASP A 68 -5.19 -8.91 12.95
CA ASP A 68 -5.02 -10.34 13.08
C ASP A 68 -5.67 -11.09 11.90
N PRO A 69 -4.99 -11.16 10.74
CA PRO A 69 -5.52 -11.83 9.55
C PRO A 69 -5.80 -13.33 9.74
N GLU A 70 -5.18 -13.97 10.74
CA GLU A 70 -5.43 -15.38 11.09
C GLU A 70 -6.75 -15.60 11.83
N GLY A 71 -7.45 -14.53 12.23
CA GLY A 71 -8.80 -14.60 12.78
C GLY A 71 -8.88 -15.12 14.22
N ARG A 72 -7.79 -15.10 15.00
CA ARG A 72 -7.76 -15.55 16.40
C ARG A 72 -8.63 -14.68 17.32
N PHE A 73 -8.81 -13.40 17.01
CA PHE A 73 -9.75 -12.53 17.74
C PHE A 73 -11.23 -12.80 17.42
N LEU A 74 -11.52 -13.39 16.26
CA LEU A 74 -12.89 -13.65 15.81
C LEU A 74 -13.35 -15.09 16.10
N SER A 75 -12.42 -15.98 16.42
CA SER A 75 -12.71 -17.35 16.83
C SER A 75 -13.13 -17.37 18.30
N SER A 76 -14.43 -17.38 18.58
CA SER A 76 -14.92 -17.67 19.94
C SER A 76 -15.11 -19.17 20.11
N ASP A 77 -14.25 -19.81 20.90
CA ASP A 77 -14.55 -21.10 21.57
C ASP A 77 -15.54 -20.88 22.74
N SER A 78 -16.58 -20.07 22.55
CA SER A 78 -17.68 -19.99 23.53
C SER A 78 -18.72 -21.03 23.16
N ASP A 79 -18.54 -22.20 23.77
CA ASP A 79 -19.54 -23.24 23.86
C ASP A 79 -20.92 -22.64 24.20
N TRP A 80 -21.93 -23.15 23.50
CA TRP A 80 -23.32 -23.24 23.90
C TRP A 80 -23.65 -22.57 25.24
N ASN A 81 -24.18 -21.34 25.20
CA ASN A 81 -25.53 -20.99 25.66
C ASN A 81 -25.61 -19.52 26.14
N HIS A 82 -26.52 -18.77 25.48
CA HIS A 82 -27.15 -17.51 25.89
C HIS A 82 -26.45 -16.15 25.75
N THR A 83 -27.10 -15.34 24.90
CA THR A 83 -27.04 -13.88 24.72
C THR A 83 -26.02 -13.39 23.71
N TYR A 84 -26.57 -12.93 22.59
CA TYR A 84 -25.90 -12.30 21.45
C TYR A 84 -25.13 -11.04 21.92
N THR A 85 -23.96 -11.23 22.53
CA THR A 85 -23.04 -10.14 22.80
C THR A 85 -21.84 -10.29 21.89
N PRO A 86 -21.70 -9.44 20.86
CA PRO A 86 -20.95 -9.82 19.67
C PRO A 86 -19.42 -9.75 19.76
N VAL A 87 -18.86 -9.21 20.85
CA VAL A 87 -17.42 -9.07 21.03
C VAL A 87 -17.06 -9.37 22.49
N ASP A 88 -16.06 -10.24 22.66
CA ASP A 88 -15.50 -10.62 23.96
C ASP A 88 -14.58 -9.52 24.53
N ARG A 89 -14.66 -9.30 25.85
CA ARG A 89 -13.88 -8.28 26.57
C ARG A 89 -12.39 -8.55 26.51
N HIS A 90 -11.98 -9.80 26.72
CA HIS A 90 -10.56 -10.17 26.71
C HIS A 90 -9.94 -9.96 25.32
N ASN A 91 -10.68 -10.25 24.25
CA ASN A 91 -10.25 -9.94 22.89
C ASN A 91 -10.13 -8.44 22.62
N LEU A 92 -11.02 -7.61 23.16
CA LEU A 92 -10.90 -6.15 23.09
C LEU A 92 -9.65 -5.64 23.81
N GLU A 93 -9.40 -6.09 25.04
CA GLU A 93 -8.21 -5.70 25.82
C GLU A 93 -6.92 -6.08 25.09
N ARG A 94 -6.85 -7.31 24.56
CA ARG A 94 -5.70 -7.77 23.76
C ARG A 94 -5.52 -6.96 22.49
N ALA A 95 -6.62 -6.60 21.80
CA ALA A 95 -6.55 -5.79 20.59
C ALA A 95 -6.06 -4.36 20.87
N VAL A 96 -6.47 -3.74 21.99
CA VAL A 96 -5.95 -2.42 22.42
C VAL A 96 -4.45 -2.51 22.63
N ALA A 97 -3.98 -3.45 23.46
CA ALA A 97 -2.56 -3.64 23.74
C ALA A 97 -1.75 -3.89 22.44
N LEU A 98 -2.29 -4.73 21.54
CA LEU A 98 -1.64 -5.01 20.26
C LEU A 98 -1.48 -3.74 19.40
N VAL A 99 -2.51 -2.89 19.32
CA VAL A 99 -2.45 -1.66 18.53
C VAL A 99 -1.49 -0.63 19.14
N GLU A 100 -1.38 -0.58 20.48
CA GLU A 100 -0.43 0.28 21.20
C GLU A 100 1.02 -0.18 20.96
N ASP A 101 1.31 -1.45 21.18
CA ASP A 101 2.67 -2.00 21.13
C ASP A 101 3.22 -2.14 19.70
N GLN A 102 2.34 -2.30 18.70
CA GLN A 102 2.76 -2.41 17.30
C GLN A 102 3.63 -1.24 16.84
N GLN A 103 3.43 -0.03 17.39
CA GLN A 103 4.29 1.11 17.04
C GLN A 103 5.69 0.96 17.65
N GLU A 104 5.77 0.48 18.90
CA GLU A 104 7.06 0.19 19.53
C GLU A 104 7.78 -0.91 18.78
N TRP A 105 7.11 -2.01 18.43
CA TRP A 105 7.70 -3.09 17.64
C TRP A 105 8.15 -2.62 16.27
N ALA A 106 7.35 -1.80 15.57
CA ALA A 106 7.74 -1.27 14.28
C ALA A 106 8.99 -0.38 14.35
N VAL A 107 9.33 0.18 15.50
CA VAL A 107 10.55 0.97 15.71
C VAL A 107 11.70 0.09 16.21
N ARG A 108 11.44 -0.79 17.18
CA ARG A 108 12.45 -1.58 17.91
C ARG A 108 12.83 -2.88 17.19
N LEU A 109 11.90 -3.43 16.42
CA LEU A 109 12.04 -4.66 15.63
C LEU A 109 12.04 -4.37 14.13
N ALA A 110 12.14 -3.10 13.73
CA ALA A 110 12.41 -2.78 12.33
C ALA A 110 13.66 -3.52 11.88
N PRO A 111 13.68 -4.10 10.67
CA PRO A 111 14.93 -4.50 10.06
C PRO A 111 15.88 -3.30 10.06
N ASP A 112 17.19 -3.54 10.22
CA ASP A 112 18.21 -2.48 10.08
C ASP A 112 18.27 -1.90 8.64
N SER A 113 17.46 -2.44 7.72
CA SER A 113 17.37 -2.04 6.32
C SER A 113 16.11 -1.21 6.01
N PRO A 114 16.18 -0.31 5.01
CA PRO A 114 15.01 0.44 4.55
C PRO A 114 13.96 -0.49 3.93
N SER A 115 12.69 -0.09 4.03
CA SER A 115 11.57 -0.79 3.38
C SER A 115 11.28 -0.20 2.00
N LEU A 116 10.93 -1.09 1.06
CA LEU A 116 10.41 -0.72 -0.26
C LEU A 116 8.90 -0.92 -0.26
N VAL A 117 8.14 0.17 -0.17
CA VAL A 117 6.67 0.12 -0.10
C VAL A 117 6.11 0.12 -1.51
N ALA A 118 5.31 -0.91 -1.84
CA ALA A 118 4.85 -1.14 -3.22
C ALA A 118 3.92 -0.02 -3.75
N ASP A 119 3.25 0.73 -2.87
CA ASP A 119 2.42 1.88 -3.24
C ASP A 119 3.21 3.09 -3.75
N GLN A 120 4.53 3.09 -3.58
CA GLN A 120 5.45 4.11 -4.12
C GLN A 120 6.00 3.74 -5.50
N PHE A 121 5.68 2.56 -6.04
CA PHE A 121 6.02 2.25 -7.42
C PHE A 121 5.26 3.15 -8.39
N HIS A 122 5.79 3.26 -9.62
CA HIS A 122 5.19 4.04 -10.68
C HIS A 122 3.72 3.67 -10.87
N HIS A 123 2.85 4.67 -11.06
CA HIS A 123 1.41 4.46 -11.09
C HIS A 123 0.94 3.52 -12.21
N TRP A 124 1.63 3.48 -13.36
CA TRP A 124 1.39 2.48 -14.42
C TRP A 124 1.60 1.04 -13.95
N VAL A 125 2.49 0.83 -12.99
CA VAL A 125 2.88 -0.49 -12.47
C VAL A 125 1.97 -0.88 -11.32
N TRP A 126 1.95 -0.07 -10.24
CA TRP A 126 1.23 -0.46 -9.03
C TRP A 126 -0.27 -0.55 -9.23
N SER A 127 -0.88 0.39 -9.96
CA SER A 127 -2.35 0.40 -10.15
C SER A 127 -2.85 -0.87 -10.87
N ALA A 128 -2.04 -1.43 -11.77
CA ALA A 128 -2.38 -2.67 -12.48
C ALA A 128 -2.06 -3.93 -11.65
N ALA A 129 -0.99 -3.89 -10.86
CA ALA A 129 -0.54 -5.03 -10.05
C ALA A 129 -1.36 -5.23 -8.77
N GLN A 130 -1.77 -4.13 -8.11
CA GLN A 130 -2.34 -4.10 -6.76
C GLN A 130 -3.41 -5.17 -6.48
N PRO A 131 -4.50 -5.31 -7.27
CA PRO A 131 -5.57 -6.24 -6.93
C PRO A 131 -5.11 -7.70 -6.93
N LEU A 132 -4.25 -8.06 -7.88
CA LEU A 132 -3.67 -9.41 -7.99
C LEU A 132 -2.66 -9.67 -6.88
N PHE A 133 -1.83 -8.66 -6.59
CA PHE A 133 -0.81 -8.73 -5.55
C PHE A 133 -1.42 -8.94 -4.16
N GLN A 134 -2.45 -8.16 -3.81
CA GLN A 134 -3.18 -8.29 -2.55
C GLN A 134 -3.89 -9.64 -2.40
N SER A 135 -4.24 -10.27 -3.53
CA SER A 135 -4.85 -11.60 -3.56
C SER A 135 -3.81 -12.73 -3.58
N GLY A 136 -2.51 -12.44 -3.44
CA GLY A 136 -1.42 -13.41 -3.45
C GLY A 136 -1.05 -13.98 -4.83
N HIS A 137 -1.57 -13.40 -5.92
CA HIS A 137 -1.32 -13.82 -7.30
C HIS A 137 -0.14 -13.04 -7.90
N HIS A 138 1.05 -13.27 -7.35
CA HIS A 138 2.24 -12.45 -7.58
C HIS A 138 2.75 -12.49 -9.02
N ARG A 139 2.78 -13.65 -9.71
CA ARG A 139 3.17 -13.69 -11.13
C ARG A 139 2.18 -12.93 -12.00
N ALA A 140 0.89 -13.12 -11.76
CA ALA A 140 -0.16 -12.43 -12.50
C ALA A 140 -0.06 -10.91 -12.30
N ALA A 141 0.27 -10.46 -11.09
CA ALA A 141 0.50 -9.04 -10.79
C ALA A 141 1.67 -8.45 -11.61
N VAL A 142 2.79 -9.17 -11.73
CA VAL A 142 3.93 -8.75 -12.57
C VAL A 142 3.55 -8.72 -14.06
N HIS A 143 2.80 -9.72 -14.54
CA HIS A 143 2.32 -9.75 -15.92
C HIS A 143 1.38 -8.57 -16.23
N ALA A 144 0.42 -8.29 -15.34
CA ALA A 144 -0.49 -7.17 -15.46
C ALA A 144 0.25 -5.81 -15.47
N ALA A 145 1.26 -5.65 -14.61
CA ALA A 145 2.10 -4.46 -14.60
C ALA A 145 2.86 -4.28 -15.93
N ALA A 146 3.47 -5.33 -16.46
CA ALA A 146 4.18 -5.27 -17.73
C ALA A 146 3.24 -4.87 -18.88
N ASN A 147 2.05 -5.49 -18.98
CA ASN A 147 1.06 -5.12 -19.99
C ASN A 147 0.61 -3.66 -19.84
N SER A 148 0.44 -3.17 -18.61
CA SER A 148 0.11 -1.77 -18.36
C SER A 148 1.20 -0.83 -18.84
N VAL A 149 2.49 -1.16 -18.64
CA VAL A 149 3.61 -0.38 -19.19
C VAL A 149 3.57 -0.37 -20.72
N THR A 150 3.31 -1.52 -21.37
CA THR A 150 3.13 -1.60 -22.83
C THR A 150 2.02 -0.65 -23.30
N VAL A 151 0.83 -0.73 -22.71
CA VAL A 151 -0.34 0.07 -23.11
C VAL A 151 -0.11 1.57 -22.91
N ASN A 152 0.50 1.97 -21.79
CA ASN A 152 0.80 3.38 -21.56
C ASN A 152 1.91 3.90 -22.50
N THR A 153 2.86 3.05 -22.87
CA THR A 153 3.88 3.39 -23.87
C THR A 153 3.26 3.57 -25.25
N GLN A 154 2.39 2.64 -25.66
CA GLN A 154 1.57 2.71 -26.86
C GLN A 154 0.78 4.03 -26.94
N ALA A 155 0.08 4.37 -25.85
CA ALA A 155 -0.65 5.63 -25.74
C ALA A 155 0.28 6.84 -25.89
N LYS A 156 1.46 6.83 -25.24
CA LYS A 156 2.45 7.91 -25.32
C LYS A 156 2.99 8.11 -26.73
N VAL A 157 3.23 7.04 -27.48
CA VAL A 157 3.76 7.11 -28.85
C VAL A 157 2.67 7.05 -29.94
N ASN A 158 1.40 7.11 -29.54
CA ASN A 158 0.23 7.01 -30.42
C ASN A 158 0.29 5.82 -31.39
N ARG A 159 0.60 4.62 -30.87
CA ARG A 159 0.63 3.36 -31.64
C ARG A 159 -0.12 2.25 -30.92
N THR A 160 -0.69 1.33 -31.68
CA THR A 160 -1.41 0.15 -31.16
C THR A 160 -1.08 -1.14 -31.90
N ASP A 161 -0.17 -1.10 -32.87
CA ASP A 161 0.15 -2.19 -33.79
C ASP A 161 1.25 -3.14 -33.30
N VAL A 162 2.07 -2.70 -32.33
CA VAL A 162 3.20 -3.46 -31.78
C VAL A 162 3.16 -3.44 -30.25
N PHE A 163 3.62 -4.53 -29.63
CA PHE A 163 3.47 -4.77 -28.19
C PHE A 163 4.80 -5.20 -27.57
N ASP A 164 4.88 -5.08 -26.24
CA ASP A 164 5.93 -5.65 -25.39
C ASP A 164 7.35 -5.36 -25.92
N ASP A 165 8.16 -6.40 -26.08
CA ASP A 165 9.57 -6.28 -26.48
C ASP A 165 9.73 -5.64 -27.86
N ASP A 166 8.88 -5.97 -28.84
CA ASP A 166 8.94 -5.36 -30.17
C ASP A 166 8.60 -3.86 -30.13
N LEU A 167 7.61 -3.47 -29.34
CA LEU A 167 7.32 -2.05 -29.09
C LEU A 167 8.54 -1.35 -28.49
N MET A 168 9.12 -1.89 -27.42
CA MET A 168 10.25 -1.30 -26.71
C MET A 168 11.48 -1.17 -27.61
N ASN A 169 11.79 -2.20 -28.38
CA ASN A 169 12.89 -2.20 -29.35
C ASN A 169 12.67 -1.14 -30.44
N GLN A 170 11.45 -0.95 -30.92
CA GLN A 170 11.16 0.06 -31.94
C GLN A 170 11.19 1.49 -31.40
N VAL A 171 10.62 1.75 -30.22
CA VAL A 171 10.57 3.12 -29.67
C VAL A 171 11.93 3.59 -29.15
N PHE A 172 12.76 2.69 -28.64
CA PHE A 172 14.11 3.02 -28.14
C PHE A 172 15.23 2.88 -29.17
N SER A 173 14.94 2.42 -30.39
CA SER A 173 15.93 2.32 -31.46
C SER A 173 16.69 3.63 -31.66
N SER A 174 18.02 3.53 -31.87
CA SER A 174 18.89 4.66 -32.20
C SER A 174 18.61 5.23 -33.59
N ASP A 175 17.93 4.48 -34.45
CA ASP A 175 17.58 4.93 -35.80
C ASP A 175 16.70 6.18 -35.77
N ALA A 176 16.77 6.96 -36.85
CA ALA A 176 15.84 8.05 -37.08
C ALA A 176 14.37 7.57 -37.02
N PRO A 177 13.44 8.44 -36.58
CA PRO A 177 12.02 8.14 -36.66
C PRO A 177 11.61 7.88 -38.11
N LYS A 178 10.62 7.00 -38.30
CA LYS A 178 10.05 6.67 -39.63
C LYS A 178 8.56 7.01 -39.61
N PRO A 179 7.89 7.15 -40.76
CA PRO A 179 6.44 7.35 -40.82
C PRO A 179 5.70 6.31 -39.94
N GLY A 180 4.87 6.79 -39.01
CA GLY A 180 4.11 5.95 -38.07
C GLY A 180 4.96 5.20 -37.02
N LYS A 181 6.28 5.42 -36.97
CA LYS A 181 7.21 4.79 -36.03
C LYS A 181 8.04 5.87 -35.33
N PRO A 182 7.46 6.62 -34.39
CA PRO A 182 8.18 7.59 -33.57
C PRO A 182 9.22 6.92 -32.67
N ARG A 183 10.07 7.75 -32.05
CA ARG A 183 11.10 7.34 -31.11
C ARG A 183 10.96 8.03 -29.78
N LEU A 184 11.34 7.34 -28.72
CA LEU A 184 11.52 7.91 -27.39
C LEU A 184 12.98 8.32 -27.21
N ARG A 185 13.17 9.56 -26.78
CA ARG A 185 14.47 10.14 -26.45
C ARG A 185 14.40 10.81 -25.08
N LEU A 186 15.42 10.62 -24.25
CA LEU A 186 15.53 11.37 -23.00
C LEU A 186 15.65 12.87 -23.28
N ALA A 187 15.07 13.67 -22.41
CA ALA A 187 15.32 15.10 -22.38
C ALA A 187 16.77 15.37 -21.97
N GLY A 188 17.37 16.42 -22.54
CA GLY A 188 18.77 16.80 -22.27
C GLY A 188 19.58 16.98 -23.55
N ASP A 189 20.85 17.36 -23.37
CA ASP A 189 21.78 17.62 -24.47
C ASP A 189 22.45 16.32 -24.94
N PRO A 190 22.30 15.89 -26.20
CA PRO A 190 22.87 14.62 -26.68
C PRO A 190 24.40 14.44 -26.53
N PRO A 191 25.24 15.49 -26.64
CA PRO A 191 26.67 15.43 -26.33
C PRO A 191 26.98 15.17 -24.85
N ASP A 192 26.04 15.38 -23.92
CA ASP A 192 26.23 15.04 -22.51
C ASP A 192 26.39 13.53 -22.37
N LYS A 193 27.56 13.11 -21.85
CA LYS A 193 27.92 11.69 -21.70
C LYS A 193 26.94 10.93 -20.80
N THR A 194 26.34 11.59 -19.81
CA THR A 194 25.35 11.01 -18.90
C THR A 194 24.04 10.74 -19.65
N VAL A 195 23.55 11.71 -20.42
CA VAL A 195 22.33 11.56 -21.23
C VAL A 195 22.53 10.48 -22.28
N ALA A 196 23.66 10.50 -22.99
CA ALA A 196 24.00 9.48 -23.99
C ALA A 196 24.12 8.08 -23.38
N SER A 197 24.67 7.95 -22.17
CA SER A 197 24.76 6.67 -21.46
C SER A 197 23.39 6.15 -21.07
N ARG A 198 22.55 7.00 -20.47
CA ARG A 198 21.17 6.64 -20.10
C ARG A 198 20.35 6.26 -21.34
N GLN A 199 20.45 7.02 -22.43
CA GLN A 199 19.73 6.74 -23.68
C GLN A 199 20.09 5.36 -24.23
N ARG A 200 21.38 5.00 -24.22
CA ARG A 200 21.85 3.67 -24.67
C ARG A 200 21.37 2.52 -23.77
N ALA A 201 21.10 2.79 -22.49
CA ALA A 201 20.64 1.78 -21.54
C ALA A 201 19.14 1.46 -21.65
N LEU A 202 18.32 2.34 -22.23
CA LEU A 202 16.86 2.17 -22.28
C LEU A 202 16.43 0.86 -22.95
N MET A 203 16.89 0.61 -24.18
CA MET A 203 16.53 -0.58 -24.94
C MET A 203 16.96 -1.89 -24.25
N PRO A 204 18.24 -2.10 -23.88
CA PRO A 204 18.64 -3.35 -23.23
C PRO A 204 17.98 -3.56 -21.87
N PHE A 205 17.72 -2.50 -21.11
CA PHE A 205 16.98 -2.61 -19.85
C PHE A 205 15.53 -3.05 -20.07
N ALA A 206 14.85 -2.44 -21.06
CA ALA A 206 13.49 -2.84 -21.43
C ALA A 206 13.44 -4.30 -21.89
N ALA A 207 14.36 -4.71 -22.78
CA ALA A 207 14.46 -6.09 -23.25
C ALA A 207 14.68 -7.07 -22.08
N GLY A 208 15.55 -6.73 -21.13
CA GLY A 208 15.76 -7.51 -19.91
C GLY A 208 14.49 -7.63 -19.05
N CYS A 209 13.70 -6.56 -18.93
CA CYS A 209 12.43 -6.60 -18.19
C CYS A 209 11.40 -7.52 -18.87
N TYR A 210 11.21 -7.40 -20.18
CA TYR A 210 10.22 -8.22 -20.89
C TYR A 210 10.66 -9.69 -21.03
N ALA A 211 11.89 -9.92 -21.50
CA ALA A 211 12.40 -11.27 -21.71
C ALA A 211 12.70 -12.00 -20.40
N GLY A 212 13.26 -11.30 -19.41
CA GLY A 212 13.74 -11.89 -18.16
C GLY A 212 12.70 -11.93 -17.03
N LEU A 213 11.72 -11.02 -17.01
CA LEU A 213 10.76 -10.93 -15.89
C LEU A 213 9.35 -11.24 -16.35
N ARG A 214 8.82 -10.52 -17.35
CA ARG A 214 7.44 -10.72 -17.83
C ARG A 214 7.26 -12.11 -18.44
N ASN A 215 8.18 -12.58 -19.27
CA ASN A 215 8.05 -13.90 -19.90
C ASN A 215 8.15 -15.04 -18.88
N LEU A 216 9.00 -14.91 -17.85
CA LEU A 216 9.00 -15.87 -16.75
C LEU A 216 7.67 -15.83 -15.99
N ALA A 217 7.15 -14.64 -15.67
CA ALA A 217 5.85 -14.51 -15.02
C ALA A 217 4.69 -15.11 -15.85
N ALA A 218 4.79 -15.08 -17.19
CA ALA A 218 3.77 -15.60 -18.09
C ALA A 218 3.85 -17.13 -18.33
N HIS A 219 5.06 -17.71 -18.33
CA HIS A 219 5.29 -19.05 -18.85
C HIS A 219 5.86 -20.04 -17.82
N GLU A 220 6.37 -19.56 -16.68
CA GLU A 220 6.88 -20.45 -15.62
C GLU A 220 5.73 -21.29 -15.05
N SER A 221 5.92 -22.61 -15.02
CA SER A 221 4.96 -23.57 -14.45
C SER A 221 5.32 -23.89 -13.01
N GLY A 222 4.32 -24.19 -12.17
CA GLY A 222 4.53 -24.55 -10.76
C GLY A 222 3.93 -23.55 -9.77
N PRO A 223 4.34 -23.60 -8.48
CA PRO A 223 3.87 -22.68 -7.45
C PRO A 223 4.06 -21.21 -7.84
N ASP A 224 3.21 -20.34 -7.31
CA ASP A 224 3.34 -18.92 -7.58
C ASP A 224 4.62 -18.32 -6.98
N TRP A 225 5.03 -17.15 -7.47
CA TRP A 225 6.24 -16.50 -6.99
C TRP A 225 6.11 -16.06 -5.54
N PRO A 226 7.19 -16.14 -4.74
CA PRO A 226 7.21 -15.50 -3.44
C PRO A 226 7.15 -13.97 -3.61
N GLU A 227 6.57 -13.29 -2.63
CA GLU A 227 6.30 -11.85 -2.66
C GLU A 227 7.53 -11.01 -3.04
N HIS A 228 8.68 -11.27 -2.41
CA HIS A 228 9.91 -10.52 -2.63
C HIS A 228 10.39 -10.57 -4.10
N ARG A 229 10.22 -11.71 -4.79
CA ARG A 229 10.63 -11.86 -6.19
C ARG A 229 9.72 -11.02 -7.10
N ALA A 230 8.43 -10.98 -6.81
CA ALA A 230 7.51 -10.12 -7.53
C ALA A 230 7.75 -8.63 -7.26
N LEU A 231 8.04 -8.22 -6.01
CA LEU A 231 8.41 -6.84 -5.70
C LEU A 231 9.66 -6.37 -6.46
N GLN A 232 10.68 -7.23 -6.58
CA GLN A 232 11.87 -6.94 -7.40
C GLN A 232 11.50 -6.71 -8.87
N ALA A 233 10.64 -7.57 -9.43
CA ALA A 233 10.20 -7.42 -10.81
C ALA A 233 9.36 -6.14 -11.03
N LEU A 234 8.43 -5.85 -10.10
CA LEU A 234 7.64 -4.61 -10.13
C LEU A 234 8.54 -3.36 -10.02
N ALA A 235 9.59 -3.41 -9.20
CA ALA A 235 10.56 -2.32 -9.11
C ALA A 235 11.30 -2.09 -10.44
N CYS A 236 11.69 -3.15 -11.15
CA CYS A 236 12.30 -3.02 -12.49
C CYS A 236 11.32 -2.36 -13.49
N PHE A 237 10.06 -2.80 -13.53
CA PHE A 237 9.04 -2.16 -14.36
C PHE A 237 8.75 -0.72 -13.93
N SER A 238 8.83 -0.42 -12.64
CA SER A 238 8.66 0.94 -12.12
C SER A 238 9.74 1.87 -12.63
N VAL A 239 11.01 1.44 -12.61
CA VAL A 239 12.14 2.20 -13.18
C VAL A 239 11.94 2.40 -14.68
N LEU A 240 11.54 1.35 -15.41
CA LEU A 240 11.30 1.43 -16.85
C LEU A 240 10.17 2.44 -17.17
N ALA A 241 9.07 2.39 -16.44
CA ALA A 241 7.94 3.30 -16.63
C ALA A 241 8.35 4.75 -16.37
N SER A 242 9.11 5.03 -15.31
CA SER A 242 9.67 6.37 -15.06
C SER A 242 10.55 6.86 -16.22
N TRP A 243 11.42 6.01 -16.76
CA TRP A 243 12.26 6.39 -17.90
C TRP A 243 11.46 6.67 -19.18
N ILE A 244 10.38 5.91 -19.41
CA ILE A 244 9.46 6.15 -20.53
C ILE A 244 8.73 7.48 -20.34
N GLU A 245 8.27 7.77 -19.12
CA GLU A 245 7.60 9.02 -18.79
C GLU A 245 8.53 10.22 -19.02
N GLU A 246 9.80 10.13 -18.61
CA GLU A 246 10.84 11.16 -18.84
C GLU A 246 11.18 11.41 -20.32
N CYS A 247 10.92 10.45 -21.21
CA CYS A 247 11.24 10.59 -22.62
C CYS A 247 10.28 11.54 -23.35
N ARG A 248 10.83 12.32 -24.29
CA ARG A 248 10.06 13.02 -25.33
C ARG A 248 9.81 12.11 -26.53
N VAL A 249 8.69 12.34 -27.21
CA VAL A 249 8.35 11.67 -28.47
C VAL A 249 8.98 12.44 -29.61
N VAL A 250 9.67 11.73 -30.49
CA VAL A 250 10.31 12.28 -31.68
C VAL A 250 9.69 11.62 -32.89
N GLU A 251 9.03 12.43 -33.72
CA GLU A 251 8.28 11.99 -34.89
C GLU A 251 9.07 12.23 -36.18
N TYR A 252 8.60 11.61 -37.26
CA TYR A 252 9.14 11.79 -38.60
C TYR A 252 8.54 13.06 -39.23
N ASP A 253 9.39 13.93 -39.77
CA ASP A 253 8.98 15.25 -40.26
C ASP A 253 8.92 15.40 -41.79
N GLY A 254 9.06 14.31 -42.54
CA GLY A 254 8.96 14.33 -44.02
C GLY A 254 10.28 14.62 -44.75
N ASP A 255 11.15 15.46 -44.19
CA ASP A 255 12.40 15.90 -44.84
C ASP A 255 13.65 15.11 -44.40
N GLY A 256 13.46 14.00 -43.67
CA GLY A 256 14.54 13.22 -43.08
C GLY A 256 15.10 13.83 -41.79
N GLY A 257 14.48 14.91 -41.30
CA GLY A 257 14.69 15.44 -39.97
C GLY A 257 13.82 14.74 -38.92
N ALA A 258 13.98 15.18 -37.68
CA ALA A 258 13.28 14.64 -36.53
C ALA A 258 12.75 15.81 -35.70
N THR A 259 11.44 15.95 -35.58
CA THR A 259 10.83 16.97 -34.70
C THR A 259 10.45 16.34 -33.36
N ALA A 260 10.86 16.99 -32.28
CA ALA A 260 10.39 16.64 -30.94
C ALA A 260 8.98 17.17 -30.75
N VAL A 261 8.02 16.28 -30.57
CA VAL A 261 6.66 16.63 -30.17
C VAL A 261 6.59 16.47 -28.66
N THR A 262 6.37 17.58 -27.95
CA THR A 262 6.11 17.54 -26.52
C THR A 262 4.69 17.00 -26.33
N SER A 263 4.56 15.68 -26.12
CA SER A 263 3.29 15.09 -25.68
C SER A 263 2.85 15.83 -24.42
N ALA A 264 1.70 16.50 -24.47
CA ALA A 264 1.09 17.10 -23.30
C ALA A 264 0.98 16.02 -22.21
N ALA A 265 1.62 16.25 -21.07
CA ALA A 265 1.45 15.40 -19.91
C ALA A 265 -0.05 15.29 -19.63
N ALA A 266 -0.59 14.07 -19.69
CA ALA A 266 -1.92 13.82 -19.16
C ALA A 266 -1.92 14.37 -17.73
N LYS A 267 -2.78 15.35 -17.46
CA LYS A 267 -2.86 16.06 -16.19
C LYS A 267 -3.26 15.04 -15.12
N VAL A 268 -2.28 14.48 -14.41
CA VAL A 268 -2.51 13.54 -13.32
C VAL A 268 -3.24 14.31 -12.21
N PRO A 269 -4.41 13.87 -11.73
CA PRO A 269 -4.99 14.43 -10.52
C PRO A 269 -4.01 14.15 -9.38
N ALA A 270 -3.54 15.21 -8.72
CA ALA A 270 -2.61 15.11 -7.60
C ALA A 270 -3.12 14.06 -6.60
N GLN A 271 -2.31 13.04 -6.33
CA GLN A 271 -2.54 12.18 -5.18
C GLN A 271 -2.60 13.08 -3.93
N PRO A 272 -3.58 12.89 -3.03
CA PRO A 272 -3.66 13.66 -1.81
C PRO A 272 -2.39 13.38 -0.99
N GLN A 273 -1.54 14.40 -0.89
CA GLN A 273 -0.41 14.39 0.03
C GLN A 273 -0.98 14.18 1.43
N ARG A 274 -0.66 13.04 2.06
CA ARG A 274 -0.89 12.88 3.50
C ARG A 274 0.00 13.88 4.22
N THR A 275 -0.57 15.01 4.61
CA THR A 275 0.09 16.00 5.45
C THR A 275 0.49 15.36 6.77
N ARG A 276 1.80 15.27 7.03
CA ARG A 276 2.35 14.93 8.34
C ARG A 276 1.96 16.03 9.32
N PRO A 277 1.39 15.74 10.51
CA PRO A 277 1.12 16.79 11.49
C PRO A 277 2.44 17.39 12.01
N PRO A 278 2.47 18.68 12.35
CA PRO A 278 3.68 19.35 12.82
C PRO A 278 4.11 18.76 14.16
N GLY A 279 5.35 18.29 14.24
CA GLY A 279 5.97 17.84 15.48
C GLY A 279 6.06 18.99 16.48
N GLN A 280 5.51 18.76 17.67
CA GLN A 280 5.69 19.62 18.84
C GLN A 280 7.17 19.66 19.22
N GLY A 281 7.63 20.86 19.59
CA GLY A 281 9.02 21.13 19.93
C GLY A 281 9.49 20.28 21.11
N VAL A 282 10.63 19.62 20.91
CA VAL A 282 11.42 19.03 21.99
C VAL A 282 12.14 20.18 22.68
N THR A 283 11.76 20.47 23.92
CA THR A 283 12.56 21.30 24.82
C THR A 283 13.77 20.47 25.27
N ASP A 284 14.94 20.86 24.81
CA ASP A 284 16.22 20.37 25.31
C ASP A 284 16.34 20.77 26.79
N SER A 285 16.41 19.80 27.69
CA SER A 285 16.82 19.99 29.08
C SER A 285 17.91 18.96 29.37
N SER A 286 19.14 19.42 29.21
CA SER A 286 20.37 18.71 29.53
C SER A 286 20.51 18.56 31.05
N PRO A 287 20.72 17.36 31.61
CA PRO A 287 21.08 17.23 33.02
C PRO A 287 22.61 17.31 33.17
N ALA A 288 23.04 18.24 34.02
CA ALA A 288 24.42 18.38 34.45
C ALA A 288 24.89 17.16 35.25
N SER A 289 26.10 16.68 34.95
CA SER A 289 26.83 15.67 35.74
C SER A 289 27.11 16.16 37.16
N PRO A 290 27.08 15.27 38.17
CA PRO A 290 27.41 15.64 39.55
C PRO A 290 28.92 15.63 39.79
N THR A 291 29.37 16.60 40.59
CA THR A 291 30.70 16.61 41.20
C THR A 291 30.58 16.05 42.62
N VAL A 292 31.45 15.07 42.92
CA VAL A 292 31.74 14.38 44.20
C VAL A 292 30.73 13.33 44.65
#